data_AF-X0Y4E4-F1
#
_entry.id   AF-X0Y4E4-F1
#
_cell.length_a   1.000
_cell.length_b   1.000
_cell.length_c   1.000
_cell.angle_alpha   90.00
_cell.angle_beta   90.00
_cell.angle_gamma   90.00
#
_symmetry.space_group_name_H-M   'P 1'
#
loop_
_entity.id
_entity.type
_entity.pdbx_description
1 polymer ?
#
loop_
_entity_poly.entity_id
_entity_poly.type
_entity_poly.pdbx_seq_one_letter_code
_entity_poly.pdbx_strand_id
1 'polypeptide(L)'
;ILDEVHMLSSGSFNALLKTIEEPPPRVVFVLATTEQAKIPVTITSRCQGFRFRPLSRELIFRRLRDVVEKEKFHADPEALEIMAGSASGSMRDALTLLDRAVSFSPREGKIDRSVVSDLLGHVQEDLLKAAAGALLSRNGSLLHECFEKIRLEGYDVLSALRDLRDLFAGMFLHGSGFSGAGGKLQQELGRGHPPGVFARLARRLNRVVEETKNS
;
A
#
# COMPACT_ATOMS: atom_id res chain seq x y z
N ILE A 1 0.29 15.29 -24.41
CA ILE A 1 0.60 15.02 -22.98
C ILE A 1 2.01 14.45 -22.95
N LEU A 2 2.87 14.97 -22.08
CA LEU A 2 4.24 14.50 -21.88
C LEU A 2 4.31 13.93 -20.46
N ASP A 3 4.50 12.62 -20.35
CA ASP A 3 4.62 11.92 -19.07
C ASP A 3 6.09 11.80 -18.66
N GLU A 4 6.32 11.76 -17.34
CA GLU A 4 7.65 11.77 -16.71
C GLU A 4 8.63 12.77 -17.34
N VAL A 5 8.16 14.01 -17.54
CA VAL A 5 8.90 15.05 -18.26
C VAL A 5 10.26 15.36 -17.63
N HIS A 6 10.46 15.03 -16.35
CA HIS A 6 11.76 15.14 -15.67
C HIS A 6 12.86 14.26 -16.29
N MET A 7 12.49 13.25 -17.08
CA MET A 7 13.43 12.38 -17.81
C MET A 7 13.93 13.01 -19.11
N LEU A 8 13.39 14.16 -19.53
CA LEU A 8 13.85 14.84 -20.72
C LEU A 8 15.27 15.39 -20.55
N SER A 9 16.05 15.31 -21.63
CA SER A 9 17.37 15.94 -21.68
C SER A 9 17.27 17.47 -21.62
N SER A 10 18.34 18.13 -21.18
CA SER A 10 18.41 19.60 -21.16
C SER A 10 18.17 20.22 -22.54
N GLY A 11 18.66 19.58 -23.61
CA GLY A 11 18.42 20.02 -24.99
C GLY A 11 16.94 19.95 -25.38
N SER A 12 16.24 18.90 -24.95
CA SER A 12 14.80 18.72 -25.17
C SER A 12 13.97 19.78 -24.44
N PHE A 13 14.33 20.12 -23.19
CA PHE A 13 13.69 21.21 -22.46
C PHE A 13 13.85 22.56 -23.16
N ASN A 14 15.05 22.86 -23.67
CA ASN A 14 15.31 24.10 -24.38
C ASN A 14 14.50 24.22 -25.67
N ALA A 15 14.33 23.11 -26.40
CA ALA A 15 13.48 23.09 -27.59
C ALA A 15 11.99 23.34 -27.26
N LEU A 16 11.53 22.82 -26.11
CA LEU A 16 10.15 23.00 -25.64
C LEU A 16 9.85 24.43 -25.18
N LEU A 17 10.83 25.16 -24.66
CA LEU A 17 10.62 26.52 -24.11
C LEU A 17 9.95 27.46 -25.11
N LYS A 18 10.44 27.49 -26.36
CA LYS A 18 9.89 28.38 -27.39
C LYS A 18 8.41 28.10 -27.67
N THR A 19 8.02 26.82 -27.64
CA THR A 19 6.64 26.41 -27.91
C THR A 19 5.73 26.55 -26.68
N ILE A 20 6.28 26.52 -25.46
CA ILE A 20 5.52 26.75 -24.23
C ILE A 20 5.27 28.25 -24.01
N GLU A 21 6.21 29.12 -24.41
CA GLU A 21 6.05 30.58 -24.34
C GLU A 21 4.98 31.08 -25.31
N GLU A 22 5.01 30.59 -26.55
CA GLU A 22 4.06 30.98 -27.60
C GLU A 22 3.38 29.71 -28.15
N PRO A 23 2.45 29.11 -27.37
CA PRO A 23 1.78 27.89 -27.80
C PRO A 23 0.92 28.17 -29.04
N PRO A 24 0.90 27.26 -30.02
CA PRO A 24 0.01 27.38 -31.16
C PRO A 24 -1.47 27.45 -30.69
N PRO A 25 -2.36 28.17 -31.39
CA PRO A 25 -3.70 28.53 -30.90
C PRO A 25 -4.63 27.37 -30.48
N ARG A 26 -4.30 26.13 -30.88
CA ARG A 26 -5.11 24.92 -30.61
C ARG A 26 -4.32 23.83 -29.88
N VAL A 27 -3.17 24.17 -29.31
CA VAL A 27 -2.30 23.20 -28.63
C VAL A 27 -2.34 23.45 -27.13
N VAL A 28 -2.63 22.39 -26.38
CA VAL A 28 -2.54 22.38 -24.92
C VAL A 28 -1.44 21.44 -24.49
N PHE A 29 -0.44 21.97 -23.79
CA PHE A 29 0.60 21.17 -23.17
C PHE A 29 0.15 20.69 -21.80
N VAL A 30 0.21 19.38 -21.60
CA VAL A 30 0.02 18.74 -20.29
C VAL A 30 1.31 18.02 -19.97
N LEU A 31 1.97 18.45 -18.91
CA LEU A 31 3.23 17.89 -18.43
C LEU A 31 2.95 17.14 -17.12
N ALA A 32 3.37 15.88 -17.03
CA ALA A 32 3.29 15.08 -15.81
C ALA A 32 4.70 14.71 -15.34
N THR A 33 4.88 14.69 -14.01
CA THR A 33 6.15 14.32 -13.38
C THR A 33 5.92 13.84 -11.96
N THR A 34 6.68 12.84 -11.54
CA THR A 34 6.82 12.43 -10.14
C THR A 34 7.89 13.24 -9.38
N GLU A 35 8.78 13.94 -10.09
CA GLU A 35 9.93 14.66 -9.52
C GLU A 35 9.92 16.16 -9.90
N GLN A 36 9.06 16.94 -9.25
CA GLN A 36 8.91 18.38 -9.54
C GLN A 36 10.23 19.17 -9.41
N ALA A 37 11.11 18.79 -8.49
CA ALA A 37 12.39 19.47 -8.24
C ALA A 37 13.39 19.33 -9.41
N LYS A 38 13.24 18.29 -10.24
CA LYS A 38 14.08 18.10 -11.44
C LYS A 38 13.61 18.94 -12.63
N ILE A 39 12.44 19.58 -12.54
CA ILE A 39 11.92 20.41 -13.61
C ILE A 39 12.55 21.80 -13.54
N PRO A 40 13.14 22.31 -14.64
CA PRO A 40 13.70 23.65 -14.67
C PRO A 40 12.69 24.72 -14.28
N VAL A 41 13.14 25.74 -13.53
CA VAL A 41 12.29 26.88 -13.13
C VAL A 41 11.70 27.64 -14.34
N THR A 42 12.41 27.60 -15.47
CA THR A 42 11.97 28.18 -16.73
C THR A 42 10.69 27.54 -17.28
N ILE A 43 10.50 26.24 -17.07
CA ILE A 43 9.28 25.52 -17.44
C ILE A 43 8.19 25.77 -16.40
N THR A 44 8.49 25.60 -15.11
CA THR A 44 7.47 25.73 -14.05
C THR A 44 6.90 27.15 -13.92
N SER A 45 7.66 28.19 -14.27
CA SER A 45 7.17 29.57 -14.32
C SER A 45 6.18 29.86 -15.46
N ARG A 46 6.15 29.01 -16.50
CA ARG A 46 5.29 29.15 -17.70
C ARG A 46 4.15 28.13 -17.74
N CYS A 47 4.04 27.28 -16.73
CA CYS A 47 3.00 26.27 -16.63
C CYS A 47 2.18 26.48 -15.35
N GLN A 48 0.87 26.21 -15.44
CA GLN A 48 0.06 26.13 -14.23
C GLN A 48 0.32 24.79 -13.54
N GLY A 49 0.91 24.85 -12.35
CA GLY A 49 1.21 23.67 -11.55
C GLY A 49 -0.02 23.14 -10.80
N PHE A 50 -0.41 21.91 -11.08
CA PHE A 50 -1.40 21.17 -10.29
C PHE A 50 -0.71 20.07 -9.51
N ARG A 51 -0.75 20.16 -8.18
CA ARG A 51 -0.24 19.09 -7.31
C ARG A 51 -1.36 18.14 -6.95
N PHE A 52 -1.31 16.93 -7.49
CA PHE A 52 -2.16 15.84 -7.05
C PHE A 52 -1.69 15.33 -5.69
N ARG A 53 -2.63 15.14 -4.76
CA ARG A 53 -2.37 14.49 -3.48
C ARG A 53 -2.78 13.02 -3.58
N PRO A 54 -2.14 12.12 -2.82
CA PRO A 54 -2.64 10.76 -2.67
C PRO A 54 -4.13 10.78 -2.27
N LEU A 55 -4.92 9.87 -2.82
CA LEU A 55 -6.34 9.79 -2.51
C LEU A 55 -6.54 9.25 -1.09
N SER A 56 -7.63 9.67 -0.44
CA SER A 56 -7.98 9.09 0.85
C SER A 56 -8.49 7.65 0.68
N ARG A 57 -8.35 6.84 1.73
CA ARG A 57 -8.83 5.46 1.74
C ARG A 57 -10.34 5.38 1.48
N GLU A 58 -11.11 6.30 2.04
CA GLU A 58 -12.56 6.37 1.87
C GLU A 58 -12.95 6.66 0.41
N LEU A 59 -12.18 7.52 -0.27
CA LEU A 59 -12.43 7.83 -1.68
C LEU A 59 -12.11 6.64 -2.57
N ILE A 60 -11.00 5.93 -2.30
CA ILE A 60 -10.66 4.69 -3.01
C ILE A 60 -11.73 3.63 -2.80
N PHE A 61 -12.13 3.38 -1.55
CA PHE A 61 -13.19 2.43 -1.21
C PHE A 61 -14.49 2.73 -1.97
N ARG A 62 -14.97 3.98 -1.94
CA ARG A 62 -16.18 4.38 -2.66
C ARG A 62 -16.05 4.11 -4.16
N ARG A 63 -14.89 4.43 -4.73
CA ARG A 63 -14.65 4.20 -6.15
C ARG A 63 -14.62 2.73 -6.52
N LEU A 64 -13.99 1.88 -5.70
CA LEU A 64 -13.98 0.43 -5.91
C LEU A 64 -15.39 -0.14 -5.84
N ARG A 65 -16.19 0.29 -4.85
CA ARG A 65 -17.59 -0.10 -4.73
C ARG A 65 -18.41 0.29 -5.95
N ASP A 66 -18.30 1.54 -6.40
CA ASP A 66 -18.99 2.02 -7.61
C ASP A 66 -18.62 1.21 -8.86
N VAL A 67 -17.37 0.77 -8.99
CA VAL A 67 -16.90 -0.06 -10.11
C VAL A 67 -17.50 -1.46 -10.03
N VAL A 68 -17.42 -2.10 -8.86
CA VAL A 68 -18.00 -3.44 -8.63
C VAL A 68 -19.50 -3.47 -8.92
N GLU A 69 -20.25 -2.45 -8.47
CA GLU A 69 -21.68 -2.32 -8.74
C GLU A 69 -22.00 -2.17 -10.23
N LYS A 70 -21.24 -1.34 -10.97
CA LYS A 70 -21.45 -1.10 -12.41
C LYS A 70 -21.11 -2.32 -13.26
N GLU A 71 -20.03 -3.01 -12.92
CA GLU A 71 -19.59 -4.21 -13.62
C GLU A 71 -20.34 -5.47 -13.17
N LYS A 72 -21.28 -5.34 -12.22
CA LYS A 72 -22.11 -6.42 -11.67
C LYS A 72 -21.32 -7.55 -10.99
N PHE A 73 -20.17 -7.21 -10.41
CA PHE A 73 -19.44 -8.10 -9.53
C PHE A 73 -20.02 -8.03 -8.11
N HIS A 74 -19.83 -9.09 -7.32
CA HIS A 74 -20.17 -9.10 -5.91
C HIS A 74 -18.87 -9.01 -5.11
N ALA A 75 -18.72 -8.01 -4.24
CA ALA A 75 -17.57 -7.88 -3.36
C ALA A 75 -18.00 -7.53 -1.94
N ASP A 76 -17.37 -8.14 -0.94
CA ASP A 76 -17.59 -7.78 0.45
C ASP A 76 -17.01 -6.40 0.77
N PRO A 77 -17.71 -5.56 1.56
CA PRO A 77 -17.18 -4.26 1.95
C PRO A 77 -15.81 -4.34 2.62
N GLU A 78 -15.58 -5.37 3.45
CA GLU A 78 -14.29 -5.60 4.11
C GLU A 78 -13.17 -5.87 3.10
N ALA A 79 -13.46 -6.61 2.02
CA ALA A 79 -12.51 -6.86 0.95
C ALA A 79 -12.09 -5.56 0.24
N LEU A 80 -13.07 -4.69 -0.06
CA LEU A 80 -12.82 -3.39 -0.67
C LEU A 80 -12.06 -2.44 0.26
N GLU A 81 -12.31 -2.48 1.57
CA GLU A 81 -11.57 -1.70 2.56
C GLU A 81 -10.10 -2.11 2.64
N ILE A 82 -9.82 -3.41 2.56
CA ILE A 82 -8.45 -3.94 2.52
C ILE A 82 -7.75 -3.46 1.26
N MET A 83 -8.37 -3.63 0.09
CA MET A 83 -7.81 -3.15 -1.18
C MET A 83 -7.51 -1.64 -1.15
N ALA A 84 -8.44 -0.85 -0.61
CA ALA A 84 -8.28 0.60 -0.51
C ALA A 84 -7.13 1.00 0.42
N GLY A 85 -6.89 0.23 1.49
CA GLY A 85 -5.75 0.43 2.38
C GLY A 85 -4.42 0.09 1.71
N SER A 86 -4.36 -1.06 1.04
CA SER A 86 -3.13 -1.56 0.39
C SER A 86 -2.67 -0.68 -0.77
N ALA A 87 -3.60 0.01 -1.44
CA ALA A 87 -3.31 0.88 -2.57
C ALA A 87 -2.56 2.19 -2.21
N SER A 88 -2.39 2.51 -0.93
CA SER A 88 -1.57 3.65 -0.47
C SER A 88 -1.85 5.00 -1.19
N GLY A 89 -3.13 5.26 -1.52
CA GLY A 89 -3.55 6.48 -2.20
C GLY A 89 -3.53 6.45 -3.74
N SER A 90 -3.10 5.33 -4.34
CA SER A 90 -3.07 5.09 -5.79
C SER A 90 -4.35 4.40 -6.28
N MET A 91 -5.20 5.11 -7.01
CA MET A 91 -6.38 4.49 -7.63
C MET A 91 -6.01 3.41 -8.65
N ARG A 92 -4.88 3.58 -9.34
CA ARG A 92 -4.39 2.61 -10.32
C ARG A 92 -4.14 1.26 -9.66
N ASP A 93 -3.39 1.27 -8.56
CA ASP A 93 -3.03 0.04 -7.85
C ASP A 93 -4.27 -0.64 -7.23
N ALA A 94 -5.20 0.17 -6.70
CA ALA A 94 -6.48 -0.32 -6.19
C ALA A 94 -7.29 -1.06 -7.26
N LEU A 95 -7.43 -0.46 -8.45
CA LEU A 95 -8.18 -1.07 -9.56
C LEU A 95 -7.45 -2.27 -10.17
N THR A 96 -6.12 -2.25 -10.25
CA THR A 96 -5.33 -3.41 -10.66
C THR A 96 -5.51 -4.58 -9.69
N LEU A 97 -5.56 -4.33 -8.39
CA LEU A 97 -5.83 -5.37 -7.40
C LEU A 97 -7.26 -5.90 -7.53
N LEU A 98 -8.25 -5.03 -7.76
CA LEU A 98 -9.63 -5.44 -8.00
C LEU A 98 -9.75 -6.33 -9.25
N ASP A 99 -9.10 -5.95 -10.35
CA ASP A 99 -9.09 -6.72 -11.60
C ASP A 99 -8.48 -8.12 -11.40
N ARG A 100 -7.38 -8.21 -10.62
CA ARG A 100 -6.80 -9.49 -10.21
C ARG A 100 -7.76 -10.29 -9.34
N ALA A 101 -8.49 -9.66 -8.42
CA ALA A 101 -9.48 -10.31 -7.56
C ALA A 101 -10.66 -10.88 -8.34
N VAL A 102 -11.17 -10.11 -9.31
CA VAL A 102 -12.17 -10.59 -10.26
C VAL A 102 -11.64 -11.81 -11.04
N SER A 103 -10.41 -11.73 -11.54
CA SER A 103 -9.81 -12.81 -12.36
C SER A 103 -9.55 -14.10 -11.57
N PHE A 104 -9.25 -13.98 -10.28
CA PHE A 104 -8.95 -15.11 -9.41
C PHE A 104 -10.22 -15.76 -8.82
N SER A 105 -11.32 -15.00 -8.77
CA SER A 105 -12.59 -15.50 -8.29
C SER A 105 -13.23 -16.45 -9.31
N PRO A 106 -13.89 -17.56 -8.88
CA PRO A 106 -14.69 -18.40 -9.77
C PRO A 106 -15.72 -17.57 -10.54
N ARG A 107 -16.21 -18.04 -11.71
CA ARG A 107 -17.07 -17.29 -12.65
C ARG A 107 -18.40 -16.73 -12.11
N GLU A 108 -18.75 -16.97 -10.84
CA GLU A 108 -19.88 -16.35 -10.12
C GLU A 108 -19.50 -15.90 -8.68
N GLY A 109 -18.21 -15.95 -8.36
CA GLY A 109 -17.67 -15.93 -7.01
C GLY A 109 -17.51 -14.51 -6.46
N LYS A 110 -18.14 -14.30 -5.33
CA LYS A 110 -18.00 -13.12 -4.47
C LYS A 110 -16.52 -12.85 -4.15
N ILE A 111 -16.07 -11.62 -4.34
CA ILE A 111 -14.76 -11.14 -3.87
C ILE A 111 -14.86 -10.94 -2.36
N ASP A 112 -14.41 -11.93 -1.61
CA ASP A 112 -14.37 -11.89 -0.15
C ASP A 112 -12.98 -11.50 0.38
N ARG A 113 -12.88 -11.37 1.70
CA ARG A 113 -11.62 -11.02 2.37
C ARG A 113 -10.51 -12.04 2.12
N SER A 114 -10.83 -13.34 2.01
CA SER A 114 -9.83 -14.39 1.74
C SER A 114 -9.17 -14.20 0.38
N VAL A 115 -9.96 -13.98 -0.68
CA VAL A 115 -9.43 -13.77 -2.05
C VAL A 115 -8.46 -12.59 -2.08
N VAL A 116 -8.80 -11.48 -1.42
CA VAL A 116 -7.93 -10.29 -1.37
C VAL A 116 -6.67 -10.56 -0.55
N SER A 117 -6.79 -11.29 0.56
CA SER A 117 -5.65 -11.63 1.42
C SER A 117 -4.65 -12.51 0.66
N ASP A 118 -5.13 -13.52 -0.05
CA ASP A 118 -4.31 -14.41 -0.87
C ASP A 118 -3.59 -13.64 -1.99
N LEU A 119 -4.30 -12.73 -2.68
CA LEU A 119 -3.73 -11.93 -3.77
C LEU A 119 -2.69 -10.92 -3.33
N LEU A 120 -2.84 -10.36 -2.13
CA LEU A 120 -1.86 -9.48 -1.52
C LEU A 120 -0.66 -10.27 -0.96
N GLY A 121 -0.72 -11.61 -1.01
CA GLY A 121 0.28 -12.46 -0.38
C GLY A 121 0.34 -12.24 1.13
N HIS A 122 -0.77 -11.81 1.73
CA HIS A 122 -0.85 -11.68 3.17
C HIS A 122 -0.72 -13.06 3.77
N VAL A 123 0.19 -13.15 4.75
CA VAL A 123 0.36 -14.36 5.53
C VAL A 123 -0.96 -14.65 6.23
N GLN A 124 -1.39 -15.91 6.21
CA GLN A 124 -2.60 -16.35 6.92
C GLN A 124 -2.59 -15.81 8.35
N GLU A 125 -3.75 -15.34 8.83
CA GLU A 125 -3.86 -14.67 10.14
C GLU A 125 -3.28 -15.52 11.27
N ASP A 126 -3.44 -16.86 11.20
CA ASP A 126 -2.87 -17.81 12.15
C ASP A 126 -1.33 -17.87 12.12
N LEU A 127 -0.73 -17.82 10.93
CA LEU A 127 0.72 -17.85 10.77
C LEU A 127 1.34 -16.50 11.19
N LEU A 128 0.65 -15.39 10.93
CA LEU A 128 1.02 -14.07 11.42
C LEU A 128 0.91 -14.00 12.95
N LYS A 129 -0.16 -14.56 13.53
CA LYS A 129 -0.38 -14.67 14.98
C LYS A 129 0.71 -15.50 15.64
N ALA A 130 1.07 -16.64 15.05
CA ALA A 130 2.14 -17.51 15.55
C ALA A 130 3.50 -16.79 15.52
N ALA A 131 3.84 -16.11 14.43
CA ALA A 131 5.07 -15.33 14.31
C ALA A 131 5.13 -14.16 15.32
N ALA A 132 4.01 -13.43 15.50
CA ALA A 132 3.90 -12.36 16.49
C ALA A 132 4.06 -12.90 17.92
N GLY A 133 3.42 -14.03 18.23
CA GLY A 133 3.56 -14.74 19.51
C GLY A 133 5.01 -15.16 19.77
N ALA A 134 5.68 -15.74 18.77
CA ALA A 134 7.08 -16.15 18.85
C ALA A 134 8.01 -14.95 19.14
N LEU A 135 7.76 -13.80 18.54
CA LEU A 135 8.51 -12.56 18.81
C LEU A 135 8.28 -12.06 20.25
N LEU A 136 7.04 -12.09 20.74
CA LEU A 136 6.69 -11.66 22.09
C LEU A 136 7.29 -12.59 23.16
N SER A 137 7.27 -13.89 22.92
CA SER A 137 7.85 -14.91 23.80
C SER A 137 9.36 -15.09 23.61
N ARG A 138 9.99 -14.35 22.68
CA ARG A 138 11.41 -14.48 22.30
C ARG A 138 11.81 -15.91 21.89
N ASN A 139 10.89 -16.65 21.26
CA ASN A 139 11.14 -18.01 20.79
C ASN A 139 11.67 -17.97 19.35
N GLY A 140 13.00 -18.02 19.20
CA GLY A 140 13.67 -17.99 17.89
C GLY A 140 13.39 -19.21 17.01
N SER A 141 13.24 -20.39 17.61
CA SER A 141 12.95 -21.63 16.88
C SER A 141 11.57 -21.58 16.23
N LEU A 142 10.54 -21.20 16.99
CA LEU A 142 9.18 -21.07 16.47
C LEU A 142 9.08 -19.97 15.41
N LEU A 143 9.80 -18.86 15.60
CA LEU A 143 9.87 -17.79 14.60
C LEU A 143 10.49 -18.29 13.29
N HIS A 144 11.57 -19.06 13.36
CA HIS A 144 12.21 -19.65 12.19
C HIS A 144 11.27 -20.61 11.46
N GLU A 145 10.58 -21.51 12.18
CA GLU A 145 9.58 -22.41 11.59
C GLU A 145 8.46 -21.64 10.87
N CYS A 146 7.99 -20.53 11.45
CA CYS A 146 6.97 -19.70 10.83
C CYS A 146 7.47 -19.08 9.51
N PHE A 147 8.69 -18.54 9.49
CA PHE A 147 9.28 -17.95 8.27
C PHE A 147 9.63 -19.00 7.22
N GLU A 148 10.00 -20.22 7.61
CA GLU A 148 10.15 -21.33 6.66
C GLU A 148 8.81 -21.72 6.04
N LYS A 149 7.72 -21.77 6.81
CA LYS A 149 6.38 -21.98 6.25
C LYS A 149 5.97 -20.87 5.28
N ILE A 150 6.18 -19.59 5.66
CA ILE A 150 5.95 -18.43 4.79
C ILE A 150 6.69 -18.62 3.46
N ARG A 151 7.95 -19.02 3.51
CA ARG A 151 8.79 -19.25 2.33
C ARG A 151 8.33 -20.43 1.48
N LEU A 152 7.99 -21.56 2.10
CA LEU A 152 7.57 -22.79 1.41
C LEU A 152 6.20 -22.67 0.76
N GLU A 153 5.28 -21.95 1.40
CA GLU A 153 3.93 -21.69 0.87
C GLU A 153 3.92 -20.56 -0.18
N GLY A 154 5.07 -19.92 -0.44
CA GLY A 154 5.24 -18.93 -1.51
C GLY A 154 4.78 -17.51 -1.14
N TYR A 155 4.53 -17.22 0.14
CA TYR A 155 4.19 -15.88 0.61
C TYR A 155 5.37 -14.91 0.49
N ASP A 156 5.08 -13.63 0.27
CA ASP A 156 6.11 -12.59 0.25
C ASP A 156 6.63 -12.32 1.68
N VAL A 157 7.92 -12.60 1.90
CA VAL A 157 8.60 -12.39 3.19
C VAL A 157 8.57 -10.91 3.58
N LEU A 158 8.71 -10.00 2.61
CA LEU A 158 8.65 -8.57 2.88
C LEU A 158 7.24 -8.13 3.31
N SER A 159 6.18 -8.70 2.73
CA SER A 159 4.81 -8.50 3.17
C SER A 159 4.60 -9.04 4.59
N ALA A 160 5.07 -10.25 4.89
CA ALA A 160 4.99 -10.82 6.24
C ALA A 160 5.63 -9.90 7.30
N LEU A 161 6.80 -9.33 7.00
CA LEU A 161 7.49 -8.39 7.88
C LEU A 161 6.73 -7.06 8.06
N ARG A 162 6.13 -6.55 6.98
CA ARG A 162 5.26 -5.36 7.02
C ARG A 162 4.00 -5.61 7.85
N ASP A 163 3.36 -6.76 7.66
CA ASP A 163 2.16 -7.16 8.40
C ASP A 163 2.46 -7.30 9.90
N LEU A 164 3.59 -7.91 10.27
CA LEU A 164 4.03 -7.98 11.67
C LEU A 164 4.29 -6.58 12.26
N ARG A 165 4.96 -5.69 11.49
CA ARG A 165 5.20 -4.30 11.91
C ARG A 165 3.89 -3.58 12.19
N ASP A 166 2.94 -3.67 11.26
CA ASP A 166 1.66 -2.96 11.32
C ASP A 166 0.77 -3.52 12.44
N LEU A 167 0.83 -4.83 12.68
CA LEU A 167 0.19 -5.49 13.81
C LEU A 167 0.70 -4.93 15.15
N PHE A 168 2.02 -4.86 15.36
CA PHE A 168 2.59 -4.29 16.58
C PHE A 168 2.35 -2.78 16.71
N ALA A 169 2.37 -2.04 15.60
CA ALA A 169 2.02 -0.62 15.62
C ALA A 169 0.56 -0.41 16.06
N GLY A 170 -0.37 -1.21 15.53
CA GLY A 170 -1.77 -1.21 15.94
C GLY A 170 -1.97 -1.54 17.42
N MET A 171 -1.26 -2.56 17.93
CA MET A 171 -1.28 -2.91 19.36
C MET A 171 -0.75 -1.79 20.25
N PHE A 172 0.33 -1.11 19.83
CA PHE A 172 0.85 0.05 20.56
C PHE A 172 -0.17 1.18 20.62
N LEU A 173 -0.79 1.54 19.49
CA LEU A 173 -1.79 2.61 19.43
C LEU A 173 -3.01 2.27 20.30
N HIS A 174 -3.48 1.03 20.24
CA HIS A 174 -4.57 0.54 21.08
C HIS A 174 -4.21 0.57 22.57
N GLY A 175 -3.06 0.02 22.94
CA GLY A 175 -2.58 0.00 24.33
C GLY A 175 -2.26 1.38 24.90
N SER A 176 -2.08 2.39 24.04
CA SER A 176 -1.82 3.79 24.42
C SER A 176 -3.08 4.67 24.38
N GLY A 177 -4.24 4.11 24.01
CA GLY A 177 -5.51 4.85 23.94
C GLY A 177 -5.67 5.75 22.70
N PHE A 178 -4.82 5.61 21.69
CA PHE A 178 -4.86 6.40 20.44
C PHE A 178 -5.74 5.79 19.34
N SER A 179 -6.24 4.57 19.51
CA SER A 179 -7.09 3.87 18.53
C SER A 179 -8.37 3.36 19.20
N GLY A 180 -9.48 3.33 18.45
CA GLY A 180 -10.74 2.69 18.85
C GLY A 180 -10.61 1.16 19.01
N ALA A 181 -11.73 0.45 19.18
CA ALA A 181 -11.74 -1.00 19.43
C ALA A 181 -10.77 -1.75 18.50
N GLY A 182 -9.64 -2.22 19.04
CA GLY A 182 -8.67 -3.00 18.27
C GLY A 182 -9.35 -4.26 17.74
N GLY A 183 -8.92 -4.75 16.58
CA GLY A 183 -9.38 -6.04 16.07
C GLY A 183 -9.11 -7.17 17.07
N LYS A 184 -9.85 -8.28 16.94
CA LYS A 184 -9.77 -9.43 17.86
C LYS A 184 -8.32 -9.89 18.11
N LEU A 185 -7.51 -9.93 17.06
CA LEU A 185 -6.10 -10.29 17.14
C LEU A 185 -5.27 -9.33 18.02
N GLN A 186 -5.49 -8.00 17.90
CA GLN A 186 -4.81 -7.02 18.76
C GLN A 186 -5.23 -7.15 20.22
N GLN A 187 -6.50 -7.51 20.48
CA GLN A 187 -6.99 -7.71 21.85
C GLN A 187 -6.44 -9.00 22.48
N GLU A 188 -6.30 -10.08 21.70
CA GLU A 188 -5.82 -11.36 22.20
C GLU A 188 -4.30 -11.35 22.49
N LEU A 189 -3.49 -10.90 21.54
CA LEU A 189 -2.03 -10.84 21.69
C LEU A 189 -1.56 -9.65 22.52
N GLY A 190 -2.39 -8.59 22.62
CA GLY A 190 -2.08 -7.40 23.41
C GLY A 190 -2.15 -7.63 24.92
N ARG A 191 -2.88 -8.66 25.37
CA ARG A 191 -3.03 -8.98 26.80
C ARG A 191 -1.70 -9.46 27.39
N GLY A 192 -1.26 -8.82 28.47
CA GLY A 192 -0.11 -9.25 29.26
C GLY A 192 1.23 -8.59 28.89
N HIS A 193 1.27 -7.67 27.93
CA HIS A 193 2.48 -6.93 27.58
C HIS A 193 2.29 -5.41 27.64
N PRO A 194 3.27 -4.63 28.15
CA PRO A 194 3.16 -3.18 28.19
C PRO A 194 3.29 -2.58 26.78
N PRO A 195 2.58 -1.47 26.47
CA PRO A 195 2.57 -0.87 25.13
C PRO A 195 3.96 -0.57 24.54
N GLY A 196 4.92 -0.21 25.40
CA GLY A 196 6.30 0.06 24.99
C GLY A 196 7.05 -1.15 24.38
N VAL A 197 6.59 -2.38 24.62
CA VAL A 197 7.13 -3.58 23.94
C VAL A 197 6.73 -3.57 22.47
N PHE A 198 5.46 -3.33 22.17
CA PHE A 198 4.96 -3.30 20.79
C PHE A 198 5.62 -2.17 19.98
N ALA A 199 5.78 -0.98 20.56
CA ALA A 199 6.50 0.13 19.91
C ALA A 199 7.98 -0.19 19.60
N ARG A 200 8.64 -1.02 20.43
CA ARG A 200 10.02 -1.45 20.17
C ARG A 200 10.08 -2.49 19.06
N LEU A 201 9.14 -3.45 19.04
CA LEU A 201 9.07 -4.48 18.00
C LEU A 201 8.73 -3.88 16.64
N ALA A 202 7.73 -3.00 16.57
CA ALA A 202 7.36 -2.30 15.33
C ALA A 202 8.55 -1.52 14.75
N ARG A 203 9.30 -0.77 15.57
CA ARG A 203 10.50 -0.04 15.13
C ARG A 203 11.61 -0.97 14.62
N ARG A 204 11.85 -2.09 15.31
CA ARG A 204 12.85 -3.08 14.89
C ARG A 204 12.48 -3.72 13.56
N LEU A 205 11.22 -4.16 13.41
CA LEU A 205 10.72 -4.73 12.17
C LEU A 205 10.79 -3.73 11.02
N ASN A 206 10.45 -2.46 11.27
CA ASN A 206 10.59 -1.42 10.25
C ASN A 206 12.04 -1.29 9.76
N ARG A 207 13.02 -1.34 10.68
CA ARG A 207 14.44 -1.33 10.31
C ARG A 207 14.82 -2.55 9.46
N VAL A 208 14.37 -3.74 9.84
CA VAL A 208 14.62 -4.97 9.08
C VAL A 208 14.01 -4.87 7.67
N VAL A 209 12.78 -4.38 7.55
CA VAL A 209 12.11 -4.18 6.25
C VAL A 209 12.93 -3.24 5.35
N GLU A 210 13.44 -2.14 5.88
CA GLU A 210 14.27 -1.20 5.12
C GLU A 210 15.63 -1.80 4.73
N GLU A 211 16.24 -2.60 5.60
CA GLU A 211 17.51 -3.29 5.30
C GLU A 211 17.31 -4.37 4.21
N THR A 212 16.23 -5.15 4.27
CA THR A 212 15.93 -6.20 3.29
C THR A 212 15.49 -5.65 1.93
N LYS A 213 14.84 -4.47 1.87
CA LYS A 213 14.53 -3.80 0.59
C LYS A 213 15.75 -3.33 -0.18
N ASN A 214 16.84 -3.02 0.52
CA ASN A 214 18.07 -2.47 -0.05
C ASN A 214 19.15 -3.54 -0.29
N SER A 215 18.83 -4.81 -0.06
CA SER A 215 19.72 -5.98 -0.24
C SER A 215 19.32 -6.74 -1.50
#